data_AF-A0A0L7LBA6-F1
#
_entry.id   AF-A0A0L7LBA6-F1
#
_cell.length_a   1.000
_cell.length_b   1.000
_cell.length_c   1.000
_cell.angle_alpha   90.00
_cell.angle_beta   90.00
_cell.angle_gamma   90.00
#
_symmetry.space_group_name_H-M   'P 1'
#
loop_
_entity.id
_entity.type
_entity.pdbx_description
1 polymer ?
#
loop_
_entity_poly.entity_id
_entity_poly.type
_entity_poly.pdbx_seq_one_letter_code
_entity_poly.pdbx_strand_id
1 'polypeptide(L)'
;MAGSSSYRFGVLARIVRHMRARHQDGDDHPLTLDELRLNHFVFYFQWLQTEALQNNPKIECTMDGKYNFKPVYKIKDKKSLLRLLKQQDLKGLGGILLEDVQESLPHCDRALKSLAQEILYITRPTDKKKILFYNDKTATLDVNEEFVKLWRATAVDAMDDAKIEEYLEKQGIKSMQDHGQKKPIAPKRKKAAQKRRQFKKPRDNEHLADVLETYEDNTLTQKGVAIK
;
A
#
# COMPACT_ATOMS: atom_id res chain seq x y z
N MET A 1 31.72 -12.39 -33.57
CA MET A 1 31.29 -10.98 -33.47
C MET A 1 30.51 -10.73 -32.17
N ALA A 2 31.10 -10.93 -30.99
CA ALA A 2 30.39 -10.79 -29.70
C ALA A 2 31.03 -9.76 -28.73
N GLY A 3 32.17 -9.16 -29.10
CA GLY A 3 32.92 -8.25 -28.23
C GLY A 3 32.52 -6.76 -28.34
N SER A 4 31.92 -6.33 -29.46
CA SER A 4 31.63 -4.91 -29.71
C SER A 4 30.41 -4.40 -28.92
N SER A 5 29.41 -5.25 -28.67
CA SER A 5 28.23 -4.89 -27.87
C SER A 5 28.56 -4.74 -26.38
N SER A 6 29.39 -5.64 -25.84
CA SER A 6 29.85 -5.57 -24.44
C SER A 6 30.59 -4.25 -24.15
N TYR A 7 31.46 -3.82 -25.08
CA TYR A 7 32.14 -2.52 -24.97
C TYR A 7 31.16 -1.35 -25.00
N ARG A 8 30.18 -1.33 -25.94
CA ARG A 8 29.13 -0.29 -26.02
C ARG A 8 28.35 -0.13 -24.70
N PHE A 9 27.93 -1.24 -24.10
CA PHE A 9 27.23 -1.22 -22.81
C PHE A 9 28.16 -0.78 -21.66
N GLY A 10 29.45 -1.12 -21.72
CA GLY A 10 30.46 -0.64 -20.78
C GLY A 10 30.64 0.88 -20.83
N VAL A 11 30.64 1.47 -22.04
CA VAL A 11 30.68 2.94 -22.22
C VAL A 11 29.44 3.59 -21.63
N LEU A 12 28.24 3.06 -21.94
CA LEU A 12 26.99 3.58 -21.40
C LEU A 12 26.96 3.52 -19.86
N ALA A 13 27.38 2.39 -19.28
CA ALA A 13 27.44 2.23 -17.83
C ALA A 13 28.41 3.24 -17.17
N ARG A 14 29.51 3.57 -17.84
CA ARG A 14 30.47 4.58 -17.36
C ARG A 14 29.86 5.98 -17.39
N ILE A 15 29.12 6.33 -18.44
CA ILE A 15 28.38 7.60 -18.55
C ILE A 15 27.36 7.71 -17.41
N VAL A 16 26.50 6.69 -17.26
CA VAL A 16 25.46 6.67 -16.20
C VAL A 16 26.10 6.77 -14.82
N ARG A 17 27.20 6.07 -14.56
CA ARG A 17 27.92 6.15 -13.29
C ARG A 17 28.49 7.55 -13.04
N HIS A 18 29.03 8.21 -14.06
CA HIS A 18 29.54 9.57 -13.93
C HIS A 18 28.41 10.56 -13.63
N MET A 19 27.28 10.47 -14.35
CA MET A 19 26.11 11.30 -14.11
C MET A 19 25.52 11.07 -12.71
N ARG A 20 25.45 9.82 -12.25
CA ARG A 20 25.00 9.46 -10.89
C ARG A 20 25.91 10.05 -9.82
N ALA A 21 27.24 9.99 -10.00
CA ALA A 21 28.18 10.56 -9.05
C ALA A 21 28.03 12.08 -8.94
N ARG A 22 27.87 12.79 -10.06
CA ARG A 22 27.61 14.24 -10.05
C ARG A 22 26.31 14.61 -9.35
N HIS A 23 25.24 13.86 -9.61
CA HIS A 23 23.97 14.02 -8.89
C HIS A 23 24.14 13.82 -7.37
N GLN A 24 24.93 12.82 -6.96
CA GLN A 24 25.23 12.58 -5.54
C GLN A 24 26.05 13.69 -4.88
N ASP A 25 26.92 14.35 -5.65
CA ASP A 25 27.71 15.52 -5.25
C ASP A 25 26.89 16.82 -5.25
N GLY A 26 25.62 16.78 -5.69
CA GLY A 26 24.72 17.94 -5.70
C GLY A 26 24.79 18.78 -7.00
N ASP A 27 25.43 18.26 -8.04
CA ASP A 27 25.57 18.92 -9.33
C ASP A 27 24.62 18.30 -10.38
N ASP A 28 23.46 18.94 -10.53
CA ASP A 28 22.37 18.54 -11.43
C ASP A 28 22.38 19.30 -12.77
N HIS A 29 23.53 19.87 -13.17
CA HIS A 29 23.60 20.61 -14.42
C HIS A 29 23.41 19.69 -15.64
N PRO A 30 22.47 19.99 -16.55
CA PRO A 30 22.23 19.17 -17.73
C PRO A 30 23.41 19.30 -18.70
N LEU A 31 23.99 18.16 -19.10
CA LEU A 31 25.21 18.12 -19.90
C LEU A 31 24.91 17.70 -21.33
N THR A 32 25.66 18.28 -22.25
CA THR A 32 25.73 17.78 -23.62
C THR A 32 26.63 16.55 -23.71
N LEU A 33 26.45 15.76 -24.77
CA LEU A 33 27.31 14.59 -25.05
C LEU A 33 28.80 14.98 -25.18
N ASP A 34 29.08 16.17 -25.70
CA ASP A 34 30.45 16.67 -25.89
C ASP A 34 31.10 17.04 -24.54
N GLU A 35 30.33 17.60 -23.61
CA GLU A 35 30.81 17.99 -22.27
C GLU A 35 31.04 16.81 -21.33
N LEU A 36 30.42 15.65 -21.58
CA LEU A 36 30.64 14.41 -20.83
C LEU A 36 32.05 13.82 -21.03
N ARG A 37 32.99 14.59 -21.61
CA ARG A 37 34.39 14.24 -21.91
C ARG A 37 34.48 12.88 -22.61
N LEU A 38 33.58 12.66 -23.57
CA LEU A 38 33.53 11.47 -24.43
C LEU A 38 34.53 11.52 -25.59
N ASN A 39 35.58 12.34 -25.52
CA ASN A 39 36.59 12.49 -26.58
C ASN A 39 37.27 11.17 -27.00
N HIS A 40 37.20 10.11 -26.17
CA HIS A 40 37.72 8.78 -26.52
C HIS A 40 36.70 7.84 -27.20
N PHE A 41 35.44 8.23 -27.37
CA PHE A 41 34.32 7.34 -27.76
C PHE A 41 33.60 7.74 -29.06
N VAL A 42 34.30 8.45 -29.95
CA VAL A 42 33.78 9.00 -31.22
C VAL A 42 33.03 7.94 -32.05
N PHE A 43 33.50 6.68 -32.04
CA PHE A 43 32.91 5.57 -32.80
C PHE A 43 31.50 5.15 -32.36
N TYR A 44 31.05 5.51 -31.15
CA TYR A 44 29.74 5.13 -30.63
C TYR A 44 28.83 6.32 -30.35
N PHE A 45 29.27 7.54 -30.71
CA PHE A 45 28.54 8.78 -30.46
C PHE A 45 27.13 8.77 -31.06
N GLN A 46 27.02 8.35 -32.33
CA GLN A 46 25.73 8.28 -33.03
C GLN A 46 24.76 7.31 -32.35
N TRP A 47 25.23 6.12 -31.96
CA TRP A 47 24.42 5.12 -31.25
C TRP A 47 23.99 5.62 -29.85
N LEU A 48 24.86 6.33 -29.14
CA LEU A 48 24.53 6.93 -27.84
C LEU A 48 23.44 8.00 -27.97
N GLN A 49 23.56 8.89 -28.95
CA GLN A 49 22.66 10.02 -29.17
C GLN A 49 21.26 9.59 -29.64
N THR A 50 21.18 8.63 -30.57
CA THR A 50 19.91 8.25 -31.22
C THR A 50 19.18 7.14 -30.50
N GLU A 51 19.89 6.24 -29.81
CA GLU A 51 19.29 5.00 -29.32
C GLU A 51 19.53 4.82 -27.81
N ALA A 52 20.78 4.80 -27.37
CA ALA A 52 21.09 4.35 -26.02
C ALA A 52 20.62 5.33 -24.92
N LEU A 53 20.76 6.64 -25.13
CA LEU A 53 20.34 7.64 -24.14
C LEU A 53 18.83 7.91 -24.18
N GLN A 54 18.19 7.76 -25.34
CA GLN A 54 16.74 7.90 -25.47
C GLN A 54 15.99 6.73 -24.84
N ASN A 55 16.54 5.52 -24.94
CA ASN A 55 15.94 4.30 -24.41
C ASN A 55 16.26 4.03 -22.93
N ASN A 56 17.13 4.83 -22.29
CA ASN A 56 17.58 4.56 -20.92
C ASN A 56 16.63 5.17 -19.87
N PRO A 57 15.99 4.35 -19.01
CA PRO A 57 15.06 4.86 -18.00
C PRO A 57 15.72 5.71 -16.90
N LYS A 58 17.05 5.67 -16.77
CA LYS A 58 17.84 6.45 -15.79
C LYS A 58 18.36 7.79 -16.33
N ILE A 59 17.99 8.17 -17.55
CA ILE A 59 18.40 9.44 -18.16
C ILE A 59 17.16 10.19 -18.63
N GLU A 60 17.11 11.48 -18.37
CA GLU A 60 16.10 12.40 -18.88
C GLU A 60 16.72 13.21 -20.02
N CYS A 61 16.13 13.11 -21.22
CA CYS A 61 16.54 13.90 -22.38
C CYS A 61 15.71 15.19 -22.42
N THR A 62 16.39 16.33 -22.35
CA THR A 62 15.76 17.65 -22.48
C THR A 62 15.61 17.97 -23.97
N MET A 63 14.62 18.78 -24.33
CA MET A 63 14.37 19.20 -25.72
C MET A 63 15.57 19.91 -26.37
N ASP A 64 16.43 20.53 -25.55
CA ASP A 64 17.66 21.22 -25.98
C ASP A 64 18.84 20.28 -26.30
N GLY A 65 18.62 18.96 -26.38
CA GLY A 65 19.68 17.98 -26.63
C GLY A 65 20.64 17.78 -25.45
N LYS A 66 20.22 18.16 -24.24
CA LYS A 66 20.97 17.96 -22.99
C LYS A 66 20.43 16.78 -22.20
N TYR A 67 21.33 16.07 -21.53
CA TYR A 67 21.03 14.87 -20.76
C TYR A 67 21.19 15.15 -19.27
N ASN A 68 20.20 14.74 -18.47
CA ASN A 68 20.29 14.76 -17.02
C ASN A 68 20.06 13.36 -16.43
N PHE A 69 20.60 13.12 -15.24
CA PHE A 69 20.34 11.89 -14.52
C PHE A 69 18.90 11.87 -14.01
N LYS A 70 18.18 10.77 -14.26
CA LYS A 70 16.82 10.56 -13.76
C LYS A 70 16.86 9.64 -12.55
N PRO A 71 16.80 10.19 -11.32
CA PRO A 71 16.76 9.37 -10.12
C PRO A 71 15.44 8.59 -10.02
N VAL A 72 15.46 7.49 -9.25
CA VAL A 72 14.27 6.67 -8.97
C VAL A 72 13.18 7.50 -8.32
N TYR A 73 13.58 8.41 -7.42
CA TYR A 73 12.71 9.36 -6.77
C TYR A 73 13.23 10.78 -7.00
N LYS A 74 12.34 11.74 -7.31
CA LYS A 74 12.71 13.15 -7.46
C LYS A 74 12.84 13.82 -6.08
N ILE A 75 13.92 13.54 -5.36
CA ILE A 75 14.18 14.05 -4.00
C ILE A 75 15.38 15.00 -4.05
N LYS A 76 15.22 16.23 -3.55
CA LYS A 76 16.32 17.22 -3.54
C LYS A 76 16.85 17.48 -2.13
N ASP A 77 15.94 17.46 -1.16
CA ASP A 77 16.21 17.83 0.23
C ASP A 77 15.75 16.75 1.22
N LYS A 78 16.28 16.86 2.45
CA LYS A 78 15.79 16.10 3.62
C LYS A 78 14.27 16.21 3.81
N LYS A 79 13.70 17.39 3.55
CA LYS A 79 12.24 17.62 3.68
C LYS A 79 11.45 16.84 2.63
N SER A 80 11.96 16.77 1.39
CA SER A 80 11.33 15.95 0.36
C SER A 80 11.42 14.46 0.64
N LEU A 81 12.52 13.98 1.24
CA LEU A 81 12.64 12.58 1.67
C LEU A 81 11.58 12.26 2.73
N LEU A 82 11.45 13.10 3.75
CA LEU A 82 10.45 12.90 4.80
C LEU A 82 9.01 12.93 4.23
N ARG A 83 8.72 13.87 3.32
CA ARG A 83 7.41 13.96 2.67
C ARG A 83 7.09 12.69 1.86
N LEU A 84 8.09 12.15 1.16
CA LEU A 84 7.95 10.91 0.41
C LEU A 84 7.66 9.74 1.36
N LEU A 85 8.43 9.58 2.44
CA LEU A 85 8.22 8.52 3.43
C LEU A 85 6.84 8.60 4.09
N LYS A 86 6.39 9.81 4.48
CA LYS A 86 5.03 10.04 4.99
C LYS A 86 3.94 9.67 3.99
N GLN A 87 4.16 9.97 2.71
CA GLN A 87 3.19 9.66 1.67
C GLN A 87 3.11 8.15 1.39
N GLN A 88 4.24 7.44 1.44
CA GLN A 88 4.28 5.98 1.29
C GLN A 88 3.56 5.29 2.44
N ASP A 89 3.77 5.77 3.66
CA ASP A 89 3.10 5.28 4.86
C ASP A 89 1.59 5.52 4.81
N LEU A 90 1.15 6.75 4.52
CA LEU A 90 -0.27 7.09 4.40
C LEU A 90 -1.00 6.28 3.31
N LYS A 91 -0.30 5.93 2.23
CA LYS A 91 -0.85 5.12 1.13
C LYS A 91 -0.70 3.61 1.35
N GLY A 92 0.01 3.18 2.39
CA GLY A 92 0.28 1.76 2.65
C GLY A 92 1.14 1.08 1.58
N LEU A 93 1.99 1.85 0.87
CA LEU A 93 2.84 1.34 -0.22
C LEU A 93 4.14 0.67 0.28
N GLY A 94 4.36 0.70 1.60
CA GLY A 94 5.51 0.08 2.24
C GLY A 94 6.75 0.97 2.31
N GLY A 95 7.90 0.35 2.57
CA GLY A 95 9.18 1.03 2.78
C GLY A 95 9.99 1.17 1.49
N ILE A 96 10.93 2.11 1.52
CA ILE A 96 11.82 2.42 0.37
C ILE A 96 13.20 1.83 0.62
N LEU A 97 13.86 1.27 -0.39
CA LEU A 97 15.22 0.76 -0.23
C LEU A 97 16.22 1.90 0.00
N LEU A 98 17.21 1.65 0.86
CA LEU A 98 18.30 2.59 1.11
C LEU A 98 19.08 2.91 -0.17
N GLU A 99 19.30 1.91 -1.03
CA GLU A 99 20.00 2.07 -2.31
C GLU A 99 19.30 3.09 -3.22
N ASP A 100 17.97 3.05 -3.28
CA ASP A 100 17.17 3.96 -4.11
C ASP A 100 17.20 5.39 -3.55
N VAL A 101 17.24 5.53 -2.22
CA VAL A 101 17.38 6.84 -1.55
C VAL A 101 18.79 7.40 -1.75
N GLN A 102 19.83 6.58 -1.63
CA GLN A 102 21.22 6.98 -1.89
C GLN A 102 21.48 7.35 -3.35
N GLU A 103 20.76 6.72 -4.28
CA GLU A 103 20.79 7.09 -5.70
C GLU A 103 20.05 8.41 -5.97
N SER A 104 18.99 8.69 -5.21
CA SER A 104 18.06 9.79 -5.51
C SER A 104 18.32 11.08 -4.74
N LEU A 105 19.12 11.04 -3.66
CA LEU A 105 19.31 12.17 -2.76
C LEU A 105 20.78 12.62 -2.74
N PRO A 106 21.08 13.90 -3.07
CA PRO A 106 22.42 14.45 -2.92
C PRO A 106 22.85 14.49 -1.45
N HIS A 107 24.12 14.21 -1.17
CA HIS A 107 24.68 14.15 0.19
C HIS A 107 23.83 13.31 1.18
N CYS A 108 23.38 12.13 0.74
CA CYS A 108 22.44 11.29 1.46
C CYS A 108 22.81 11.03 2.93
N ASP A 109 24.08 10.78 3.26
CA ASP A 109 24.53 10.50 4.62
C ASP A 109 24.22 11.64 5.61
N ARG A 110 24.37 12.89 5.17
CA ARG A 110 24.09 14.06 6.01
C ARG A 110 22.59 14.19 6.29
N ALA A 111 21.77 13.96 5.26
CA ALA A 111 20.32 14.00 5.39
C ALA A 111 19.80 12.86 6.27
N LEU A 112 20.32 11.64 6.09
CA LEU A 112 19.94 10.47 6.88
C LEU A 112 20.33 10.61 8.36
N LYS A 113 21.52 11.13 8.66
CA LYS A 113 21.93 11.45 10.04
C LYS A 113 21.00 12.47 10.69
N SER A 114 20.61 13.52 9.95
CA SER A 114 19.67 14.55 10.45
C SER A 114 18.25 14.00 10.68
N LEU A 115 17.86 12.94 9.99
CA LEU A 115 16.52 12.35 10.04
C LEU A 115 16.48 11.01 10.80
N ALA A 116 17.55 10.65 11.51
CA ALA A 116 17.67 9.35 12.16
C ALA A 116 16.55 9.05 13.18
N GLN A 117 15.96 10.09 13.80
CA GLN A 117 14.84 9.94 14.73
C GLN A 117 13.48 9.76 14.03
N GLU A 118 13.36 10.18 12.77
CA GLU A 118 12.12 10.19 11.99
C GLU A 118 12.04 9.01 11.01
N ILE A 119 13.11 8.22 10.91
CA ILE A 119 13.24 7.11 9.96
C ILE A 119 13.53 5.83 10.74
N LEU A 120 12.76 4.78 10.47
CA LEU A 120 13.01 3.41 10.94
C LEU A 120 13.78 2.63 9.89
N TYR A 121 14.80 1.90 10.32
CA TYR A 121 15.59 1.01 9.46
C TYR A 121 15.24 -0.44 9.71
N ILE A 122 14.77 -1.13 8.68
CA ILE A 122 14.52 -2.57 8.73
C ILE A 122 15.51 -3.26 7.79
N THR A 123 16.24 -4.24 8.31
CA THR A 123 17.11 -5.09 7.49
C THR A 123 16.31 -6.28 7.00
N ARG A 124 16.21 -6.46 5.68
CA ARG A 124 15.52 -7.62 5.12
C ARG A 124 16.38 -8.87 5.34
N PRO A 125 15.86 -9.93 5.97
CA PRO A 125 16.65 -11.12 6.30
C PRO A 125 17.13 -11.89 5.06
N THR A 126 16.45 -11.76 3.92
CA THR A 126 16.81 -12.46 2.68
C THR A 126 18.08 -11.89 2.03
N ASP A 127 18.16 -10.56 1.92
CA ASP A 127 19.16 -9.89 1.08
C ASP A 127 20.11 -8.99 1.88
N LYS A 128 19.90 -8.87 3.20
CA LYS A 128 20.61 -7.94 4.11
C LYS A 128 20.51 -6.46 3.70
N LYS A 129 19.64 -6.12 2.74
CA LYS A 129 19.37 -4.75 2.32
C LYS A 129 18.59 -4.00 3.38
N LYS A 130 18.89 -2.71 3.54
CA LYS A 130 18.20 -1.81 4.47
C LYS A 130 17.02 -1.15 3.76
N ILE A 131 15.87 -1.18 4.42
CA ILE A 131 14.62 -0.55 4.01
C ILE A 131 14.31 0.56 5.01
N LEU A 132 13.92 1.72 4.49
CA LEU A 132 13.56 2.91 5.25
C LEU A 132 12.04 3.00 5.36
N PHE A 133 11.57 3.22 6.58
CA PHE A 133 10.18 3.50 6.90
C PHE A 133 10.06 4.85 7.60
N TYR A 134 8.89 5.46 7.51
CA TYR A 134 8.56 6.62 8.33
C TYR A 134 8.36 6.17 9.79
N ASN A 135 8.98 6.87 10.74
CA ASN A 135 8.76 6.64 12.16
C ASN A 135 7.61 7.52 12.66
N ASP A 136 6.46 6.92 12.95
CA ASP A 136 5.37 7.64 13.58
C ASP A 136 5.63 7.82 15.09
N LYS A 137 6.04 9.03 15.46
CA LYS A 137 6.29 9.42 16.86
C LYS A 137 5.04 9.42 17.74
N THR A 138 3.84 9.35 17.16
CA THR A 138 2.62 9.30 17.97
C THR A 138 2.43 7.95 18.65
N ALA A 139 3.05 6.89 18.12
CA ALA A 139 2.91 5.52 18.61
C ALA A 139 4.16 5.01 19.38
N THR A 140 5.09 5.90 19.76
CA THR A 140 6.29 5.49 20.50
C THR A 140 5.96 5.26 21.97
N LEU A 141 6.02 4.00 22.41
CA LEU A 141 5.94 3.59 23.80
C LEU A 141 7.34 3.21 24.27
N ASP A 142 7.89 3.97 25.22
CA ASP A 142 9.17 3.63 25.84
C ASP A 142 8.93 2.64 26.98
N VAL A 143 9.48 1.44 26.86
CA VAL A 143 9.27 0.33 27.81
C VAL A 143 10.63 -0.24 28.17
N ASN A 144 10.86 -0.42 29.47
CA ASN A 144 12.09 -1.01 29.96
C ASN A 144 12.27 -2.45 29.42
N GLU A 145 13.51 -2.81 29.07
CA GLU A 145 13.85 -4.13 28.52
C GLU A 145 13.41 -5.29 29.42
N GLU A 146 13.36 -5.09 30.74
CA GLU A 146 12.88 -6.10 31.69
C GLU A 146 11.41 -6.48 31.43
N PHE A 147 10.55 -5.49 31.16
CA PHE A 147 9.15 -5.73 30.82
C PHE A 147 9.02 -6.41 29.45
N VAL A 148 9.87 -6.04 28.48
CA VAL A 148 9.90 -6.70 27.17
C VAL A 148 10.30 -8.18 27.30
N LYS A 149 11.26 -8.49 28.16
CA LYS A 149 11.67 -9.89 28.45
C LYS A 149 10.55 -10.66 29.13
N LEU A 150 9.91 -10.07 30.14
CA LEU A 150 8.78 -10.69 30.84
C LEU A 150 7.60 -10.96 29.90
N TRP A 151 7.29 -10.01 29.02
CA TRP A 151 6.25 -10.15 28.00
C TRP A 151 6.53 -11.33 27.05
N ARG A 152 7.77 -11.42 26.52
CA ARG A 152 8.17 -12.51 25.62
C ARG A 152 8.31 -13.87 26.31
N ALA A 153 8.60 -13.90 27.62
CA ALA A 153 8.73 -15.14 28.39
C ALA A 153 7.37 -15.80 28.66
N THR A 154 6.28 -15.03 28.60
CA THR A 154 4.93 -15.55 28.81
C THR A 154 4.45 -16.26 27.54
N ALA A 155 4.62 -17.59 27.50
CA ALA A 155 4.28 -18.41 26.34
C ALA A 155 2.76 -18.64 26.22
N VAL A 156 2.12 -17.88 25.35
CA VAL A 156 0.68 -18.03 25.00
C VAL A 156 0.47 -18.77 23.68
N ASP A 157 1.48 -18.85 22.81
CA ASP A 157 1.37 -19.38 21.44
C ASP A 157 0.93 -20.87 21.35
N ALA A 158 1.18 -21.65 22.40
CA ALA A 158 0.83 -23.07 22.47
C ALA A 158 -0.42 -23.36 23.32
N MET A 159 -1.08 -22.32 23.85
CA MET A 159 -2.28 -22.47 24.67
C MET A 159 -3.54 -22.22 23.83
N ASP A 160 -4.61 -22.93 24.16
CA ASP A 160 -5.92 -22.74 23.53
C ASP A 160 -6.65 -21.53 24.14
N ASP A 161 -7.34 -20.74 23.32
CA ASP A 161 -8.01 -19.50 23.72
C ASP A 161 -9.01 -19.74 24.86
N ALA A 162 -9.75 -20.85 24.82
CA ALA A 162 -10.71 -21.23 25.86
C ALA A 162 -10.03 -21.48 27.24
N LYS A 163 -8.82 -22.02 27.22
CA LYS A 163 -8.04 -22.28 28.44
C LYS A 163 -7.44 -20.99 29.01
N ILE A 164 -7.09 -20.04 28.13
CA ILE A 164 -6.66 -18.69 28.54
C ILE A 164 -7.83 -17.95 29.20
N GLU A 165 -9.03 -18.03 28.62
CA GLU A 165 -10.24 -17.41 29.20
C GLU A 165 -10.59 -18.01 30.57
N GLU A 166 -10.59 -19.34 30.72
CA GLU A 166 -10.83 -19.99 32.02
C GLU A 166 -9.78 -19.57 33.07
N TYR A 167 -8.51 -19.43 32.68
CA TYR A 167 -7.45 -18.96 33.57
C TYR A 167 -7.68 -17.50 33.99
N LEU A 168 -8.05 -16.61 33.07
CA LEU A 168 -8.37 -15.22 33.37
C LEU A 168 -9.59 -15.10 34.29
N GLU A 169 -10.65 -15.88 34.05
CA GLU A 169 -11.83 -15.92 34.94
C GLU A 169 -11.49 -16.41 36.35
N LYS A 170 -10.65 -17.44 36.48
CA LYS A 170 -10.17 -17.93 37.78
C LYS A 170 -9.35 -16.88 38.53
N GLN A 171 -8.57 -16.06 37.82
CA GLN A 171 -7.84 -14.92 38.40
C GLN A 171 -8.72 -13.69 38.63
N GLY A 172 -10.03 -13.77 38.35
CA GLY A 172 -10.98 -12.68 38.55
C GLY A 172 -10.92 -11.59 37.48
N ILE A 173 -10.11 -11.77 36.43
CA ILE A 173 -10.01 -10.87 35.29
C ILE A 173 -11.05 -11.34 34.27
N LYS A 174 -12.28 -10.84 34.41
CA LYS A 174 -13.32 -11.11 33.41
C LYS A 174 -13.17 -10.12 32.26
N SER A 175 -13.32 -10.62 31.03
CA SER A 175 -13.48 -9.75 29.86
C SER A 175 -14.55 -8.70 30.16
N MET A 176 -14.21 -7.44 29.91
CA MET A 176 -15.10 -6.31 30.15
C MET A 176 -16.39 -6.54 29.35
N GLN A 177 -17.45 -6.97 30.03
CA GLN A 177 -18.77 -6.97 29.44
C GLN A 177 -19.14 -5.50 29.25
N ASP A 178 -19.45 -5.12 28.01
CA ASP A 178 -20.03 -3.82 27.71
C ASP A 178 -21.36 -3.71 28.46
N HIS A 179 -21.28 -3.20 29.69
CA HIS A 179 -22.42 -2.75 30.48
C HIS A 179 -22.82 -1.33 30.04
N GLY A 180 -22.57 -0.94 28.79
CA GLY A 180 -23.41 0.05 28.14
C GLY A 180 -24.87 -0.33 28.38
N GLN A 181 -25.70 0.65 28.75
CA GLN A 181 -27.13 0.46 28.94
C GLN A 181 -27.66 -0.37 27.76
N LYS A 182 -27.97 -1.64 28.01
CA LYS A 182 -28.67 -2.46 27.02
C LYS A 182 -29.88 -1.64 26.67
N LYS A 183 -29.91 -1.11 25.43
CA LYS A 183 -31.07 -0.34 24.95
C LYS A 183 -32.27 -1.16 25.35
N PRO A 184 -33.20 -0.64 26.18
CA PRO A 184 -34.34 -1.42 26.61
C PRO A 184 -34.95 -1.96 25.32
N ILE A 185 -34.99 -3.27 25.20
CA ILE A 185 -35.57 -3.94 24.04
C ILE A 185 -36.97 -3.37 23.98
N ALA A 186 -37.21 -2.45 23.03
CA ALA A 186 -38.50 -1.84 22.85
C ALA A 186 -39.48 -3.01 22.79
N PRO A 187 -40.53 -3.03 23.63
CA PRO A 187 -41.44 -4.15 23.68
C PRO A 187 -41.87 -4.42 22.25
N LYS A 188 -41.59 -5.63 21.74
CA LYS A 188 -41.98 -6.03 20.39
C LYS A 188 -43.46 -5.71 20.30
N ARG A 189 -43.81 -4.63 19.60
CA ARG A 189 -45.21 -4.32 19.29
C ARG A 189 -45.77 -5.60 18.73
N LYS A 190 -46.78 -6.17 19.38
CA LYS A 190 -47.55 -7.28 18.81
C LYS A 190 -47.83 -6.87 17.38
N LYS A 191 -47.32 -7.63 16.40
CA LYS A 191 -47.64 -7.40 14.99
C LYS A 191 -49.16 -7.30 14.95
N ALA A 192 -49.69 -6.12 14.61
CA ALA A 192 -51.10 -5.98 14.39
C ALA A 192 -51.46 -7.06 13.37
N ALA A 193 -52.43 -7.91 13.70
CA ALA A 193 -52.95 -8.90 12.78
C ALA A 193 -53.14 -8.20 11.45
N GLN A 194 -52.47 -8.70 10.39
CA GLN A 194 -52.62 -8.16 9.05
C GLN A 194 -54.11 -8.24 8.74
N LYS A 195 -54.83 -7.12 8.89
CA LYS A 195 -56.16 -6.99 8.32
C LYS A 195 -55.96 -7.27 6.85
N ARG A 196 -56.47 -8.41 6.40
CA ARG A 196 -56.54 -8.78 4.98
C ARG A 196 -56.96 -7.51 4.26
N ARG A 197 -56.08 -7.00 3.39
CA ARG A 197 -56.43 -5.88 2.50
C ARG A 197 -57.65 -6.35 1.73
N GLN A 198 -58.84 -5.88 2.13
CA GLN A 198 -60.02 -6.06 1.30
C GLN A 198 -59.67 -5.42 -0.03
N PHE A 199 -59.66 -6.23 -1.08
CA PHE A 199 -59.57 -5.74 -2.45
C PHE A 199 -60.69 -4.72 -2.61
N LYS A 200 -60.33 -3.43 -2.70
CA LYS A 200 -61.31 -2.41 -3.09
C LYS A 200 -61.67 -2.75 -4.53
N LYS A 201 -62.88 -3.27 -4.75
CA LYS A 201 -63.43 -3.41 -6.11
C LYS A 201 -63.25 -2.05 -6.83
N PRO A 202 -62.68 -2.02 -8.04
CA PRO A 202 -62.61 -0.80 -8.84
C PRO A 202 -64.03 -0.26 -9.01
N ARG A 203 -64.31 0.91 -8.44
CA ARG A 203 -65.66 1.46 -8.32
C ARG A 203 -66.25 1.92 -9.66
N ASP A 204 -65.42 1.99 -10.70
CA ASP A 204 -65.78 2.49 -12.04
C ASP A 204 -66.02 1.40 -13.10
N ASN A 205 -65.87 0.11 -12.76
CA ASN A 205 -66.02 -1.00 -13.71
C ASN A 205 -67.15 -1.98 -13.32
N GLU A 206 -68.29 -1.44 -12.90
CA GLU A 206 -69.46 -2.23 -12.49
C GLU A 206 -70.08 -3.05 -13.65
N HIS A 207 -69.92 -2.59 -14.89
CA HIS A 207 -70.43 -3.24 -16.10
C HIS A 207 -69.62 -4.48 -16.56
N LEU A 208 -68.48 -4.77 -15.92
CA LEU A 208 -67.67 -5.98 -16.17
C LEU A 208 -67.82 -7.04 -15.08
N ALA A 209 -68.72 -6.83 -14.11
CA ALA A 209 -68.87 -7.68 -12.94
C ALA A 209 -69.27 -9.13 -13.29
N ASP A 210 -70.09 -9.34 -14.31
CA ASP A 210 -70.58 -10.66 -14.74
C ASP A 210 -69.64 -11.38 -15.73
N VAL A 211 -68.59 -10.71 -16.21
CA VAL A 211 -67.57 -11.30 -17.11
C VAL A 211 -66.35 -11.78 -16.33
N LEU A 212 -66.14 -11.23 -15.12
CA LEU A 212 -64.95 -11.50 -14.31
C LEU A 212 -65.19 -12.68 -13.36
N GLU A 213 -64.81 -13.87 -13.80
CA GLU A 213 -64.70 -15.04 -12.93
C GLU A 213 -63.50 -14.90 -11.99
N THR A 214 -63.75 -14.99 -10.67
CA THR A 214 -62.71 -14.89 -9.64
C THR A 214 -62.32 -16.29 -9.16
N TYR A 215 -61.19 -16.79 -9.66
CA TYR A 215 -60.61 -18.07 -9.24
C TYR A 215 -59.79 -17.91 -7.94
N GLU A 216 -60.43 -17.46 -6.86
CA GLU A 216 -59.76 -17.27 -5.55
C GLU A 216 -59.63 -18.56 -4.72
N ASP A 217 -60.04 -19.72 -5.25
CA ASP A 217 -59.76 -21.02 -4.66
C ASP A 217 -58.55 -21.68 -5.33
N ASN A 218 -57.37 -21.18 -4.99
CA ASN A 218 -56.10 -21.87 -5.26
C ASN A 218 -55.98 -23.08 -4.31
N THR A 219 -56.86 -24.06 -4.46
CA THR A 219 -56.81 -25.39 -3.80
C THR A 219 -55.74 -26.31 -4.41
N LEU A 220 -54.74 -25.75 -5.11
CA LEU A 220 -53.74 -26.50 -5.87
C LEU A 220 -52.43 -26.82 -5.15
N THR A 221 -52.26 -26.49 -3.87
CA THR A 221 -51.03 -26.87 -3.13
C THR A 221 -51.27 -27.46 -1.74
N GLN A 222 -52.40 -28.13 -1.53
CA GLN A 222 -52.57 -29.04 -0.39
C GLN A 222 -53.33 -30.28 -0.82
N LYS A 223 -52.59 -31.23 -1.41
CA LYS A 223 -52.84 -32.67 -1.32
C LYS A 223 -51.61 -33.40 -1.82
N GLY A 224 -50.66 -33.62 -0.91
CA GLY A 224 -49.83 -34.80 -1.03
C GLY A 224 -50.73 -36.01 -0.84
N VAL A 225 -50.95 -36.80 -1.88
CA VAL A 225 -51.48 -38.16 -1.74
C VAL A 225 -50.79 -39.06 -2.77
N ALA A 226 -49.90 -39.90 -2.21
CA ALA A 226 -49.53 -41.25 -2.60
C ALA A 226 -49.15 -41.57 -4.05
N ILE A 227 -47.86 -41.88 -4.21
CA ILE A 227 -47.31 -42.79 -5.21
C ILE A 227 -47.90 -44.19 -4.97
N LYS A 228 -48.56 -44.74 -5.98
CA LYS A 228 -48.54 -46.16 -6.35
C LYS A 228 -48.68 -46.26 -7.87
#